data_AF-A0A6J4VIQ7-F1
#
_entry.id   AF-A0A6J4VIQ7-F1
#
_cell.length_a   1.000
_cell.length_b   1.000
_cell.length_c   1.000
_cell.angle_alpha   90.00
_cell.angle_beta   90.00
_cell.angle_gamma   90.00
#
_symmetry.space_group_name_H-M   'P 1'
#
loop_
_entity.id
_entity.type
_entity.pdbx_description
1 polymer ?
#
loop_
_entity_poly.entity_id
_entity_poly.type
_entity_poly.pdbx_seq_one_letter_code
_entity_poly.pdbx_strand_id
1 'polypeptide(L)'
;QEILPLAAARGIGVVGMKSLASGRVVRESDVTPQEAIAYALSLPVATLCVGIDSMAVLEQDLAIGRGFQPLPGAELDRIRAKAHRHAWDGRHERFKVSHDFEGTEARKEHGLPLAAD
;
A
#
# COMPACT_ATOMS: atom_id res chain seq x y z
N GLN A 1 -10.03 13.08 1.55
CA GLN A 1 -10.21 11.77 0.87
C GLN A 1 -11.55 11.81 0.16
N GLU A 2 -11.57 11.76 -1.18
CA GLU A 2 -12.80 11.99 -1.97
C GLU A 2 -13.42 10.70 -2.55
N ILE A 3 -12.58 9.74 -2.96
CA ILE A 3 -13.03 8.58 -3.74
C ILE A 3 -13.68 7.48 -2.87
N LEU A 4 -13.08 7.14 -1.72
CA LEU A 4 -13.59 6.03 -0.90
C LEU A 4 -14.99 6.28 -0.33
N PRO A 5 -15.33 7.47 0.21
CA PRO A 5 -16.70 7.77 0.64
C PRO A 5 -17.69 7.71 -0.52
N LEU A 6 -17.28 8.16 -1.71
CA LEU A 6 -18.11 8.14 -2.90
C LEU A 6 -18.37 6.71 -3.43
N ALA A 7 -17.37 5.84 -3.38
CA ALA A 7 -17.51 4.42 -3.70
C ALA A 7 -18.49 3.74 -2.73
N ALA A 8 -18.35 4.02 -1.43
CA ALA A 8 -19.26 3.51 -0.40
C ALA A 8 -20.71 3.98 -0.64
N ALA A 9 -20.93 5.27 -0.95
CA ALA A 9 -22.25 5.83 -1.24
C ALA A 9 -22.93 5.18 -2.47
N ARG A 10 -22.14 4.59 -3.39
CA ARG A 10 -22.64 3.89 -4.58
C ARG A 10 -22.71 2.36 -4.41
N GLY A 11 -22.45 1.84 -3.22
CA GLY A 11 -22.44 0.39 -2.97
C GLY A 11 -21.30 -0.35 -3.67
N ILE A 12 -20.18 0.33 -3.95
CA ILE A 12 -19.02 -0.26 -4.61
C ILE A 12 -18.03 -0.78 -3.56
N GLY A 13 -17.75 -2.08 -3.58
CA GLY A 13 -16.73 -2.69 -2.72
C GLY A 13 -15.32 -2.34 -3.17
N VAL A 14 -14.56 -1.65 -2.32
CA VAL A 14 -13.17 -1.28 -2.60
C VAL A 14 -12.22 -2.36 -2.09
N VAL A 15 -11.32 -2.83 -2.96
CA VAL A 15 -10.21 -3.72 -2.58
C VAL A 15 -8.96 -2.86 -2.35
N GLY A 16 -8.51 -2.77 -1.11
CA GLY A 16 -7.22 -2.19 -0.76
C GLY A 16 -6.09 -3.11 -1.19
N MET A 17 -4.99 -2.55 -1.70
CA MET A 17 -3.79 -3.31 -2.05
C MET A 17 -2.54 -2.49 -1.76
N LYS A 18 -1.39 -3.17 -1.59
CA LYS A 18 -0.06 -2.55 -1.43
C LYS A 18 0.02 -1.57 -0.25
N SER A 19 -0.62 -1.89 0.88
CA SER A 19 -0.59 -1.06 2.11
C SER A 19 0.82 -0.73 2.60
N LEU A 20 1.82 -1.55 2.27
CA LEU A 20 3.22 -1.36 2.65
C LEU A 20 4.11 -0.78 1.55
N ALA A 21 3.58 -0.46 0.35
CA ALA A 21 4.37 -0.02 -0.81
C ALA A 21 5.59 -0.92 -1.10
N SER A 22 5.41 -2.24 -1.13
CA SER A 22 6.51 -3.23 -1.25
C SER A 22 7.55 -3.09 -0.12
N GLY A 23 7.08 -2.78 1.09
CA GLY A 23 7.89 -2.51 2.29
C GLY A 23 8.61 -1.16 2.28
N ARG A 24 8.47 -0.35 1.24
CA ARG A 24 9.20 0.91 1.12
C ARG A 24 8.74 1.95 2.13
N VAL A 25 7.43 2.03 2.39
CA VAL A 25 6.90 2.95 3.40
C VAL A 25 7.47 2.64 4.78
N VAL A 26 7.67 1.35 5.10
CA VAL A 26 8.22 0.92 6.39
C VAL A 26 9.72 1.18 6.48
N ARG A 27 10.45 1.00 5.37
CA ARG A 27 11.91 1.23 5.34
C ARG A 27 12.29 2.70 5.30
N GLU A 28 11.45 3.53 4.70
CA GLU A 28 11.80 4.92 4.39
C GLU A 28 11.08 5.93 5.27
N SER A 29 10.04 5.54 6.01
CA SER A 29 9.32 6.41 6.95
C SER A 29 9.19 5.76 8.33
N ASP A 30 8.67 6.50 9.31
CA ASP A 30 8.44 6.01 10.68
C ASP A 30 7.12 5.24 10.86
N VAL A 31 6.52 4.77 9.75
CA VAL A 31 5.27 4.00 9.75
C VAL A 31 5.60 2.51 9.87
N THR A 32 5.11 1.88 10.92
CA THR A 32 5.26 0.43 11.15
C THR A 32 4.31 -0.39 10.25
N PRO A 33 4.58 -1.70 10.03
CA PRO A 33 3.65 -2.59 9.33
C PRO A 33 2.24 -2.63 9.96
N GLN A 34 2.18 -2.70 11.30
CA GLN A 34 0.94 -2.64 12.08
C GLN A 34 0.17 -1.35 11.78
N GLU A 35 0.82 -0.19 11.84
CA GLU A 35 0.19 1.11 11.58
C GLU A 35 -0.32 1.19 10.14
N ALA A 36 0.47 0.78 9.15
CA ALA A 36 0.08 0.84 7.75
C ALA A 36 -1.10 -0.09 7.41
N ILE A 37 -1.10 -1.32 7.92
CA ILE A 37 -2.18 -2.29 7.70
C ILE A 37 -3.44 -1.84 8.45
N ALA A 38 -3.34 -1.44 9.72
CA ALA A 38 -4.49 -0.97 10.49
C ALA A 38 -5.07 0.33 9.91
N TYR A 39 -4.24 1.25 9.44
CA TYR A 39 -4.68 2.44 8.71
C TYR A 39 -5.49 2.05 7.48
N ALA A 40 -4.96 1.17 6.62
CA ALA A 40 -5.63 0.74 5.40
C ALA A 40 -6.98 0.04 5.67
N LEU A 41 -7.04 -0.83 6.68
CA LEU A 41 -8.27 -1.51 7.12
C LEU A 41 -9.30 -0.58 7.78
N SER A 42 -8.86 0.55 8.34
CA SER A 42 -9.75 1.55 8.95
C SER A 42 -10.40 2.49 7.94
N LEU A 43 -9.93 2.48 6.69
CA LEU A 43 -10.60 3.18 5.58
C LEU A 43 -11.84 2.39 5.12
N PRO A 44 -12.77 2.99 4.36
CA PRO A 44 -13.95 2.30 3.86
C PRO A 44 -13.58 1.38 2.69
N VAL A 45 -12.87 0.30 3.00
CA VAL A 45 -12.50 -0.79 2.10
C VAL A 45 -13.29 -2.04 2.48
N ALA A 46 -13.63 -2.85 1.48
CA ALA A 46 -14.29 -4.13 1.70
C ALA A 46 -13.29 -5.22 2.14
N THR A 47 -12.05 -5.13 1.66
CA THR A 47 -10.96 -6.04 1.99
C THR A 47 -9.60 -5.40 1.70
N LEU A 48 -8.54 -5.95 2.29
CA LEU A 48 -7.15 -5.55 2.04
C LEU A 48 -6.33 -6.77 1.63
N CYS A 49 -5.69 -6.70 0.46
CA CYS A 49 -4.67 -7.66 0.06
C CYS A 49 -3.30 -7.21 0.58
N VAL A 50 -2.70 -8.05 1.42
CA VAL A 50 -1.33 -7.88 1.96
C VAL A 50 -0.36 -8.82 1.25
N GLY A 51 0.90 -8.39 1.11
CA GLY A 51 1.96 -9.18 0.50
C GLY A 51 2.71 -9.97 1.56
N ILE A 52 2.92 -11.26 1.32
CA ILE A 52 3.57 -12.19 2.25
C ILE A 52 4.72 -12.87 1.50
N ASP A 53 5.95 -12.70 1.99
CA ASP A 53 7.17 -13.29 1.42
C ASP A 53 7.82 -14.34 2.34
N SER A 54 7.29 -14.49 3.56
CA SER A 54 7.85 -15.38 4.58
C SER A 54 6.78 -15.76 5.62
N MET A 55 7.04 -16.86 6.34
CA MET A 55 6.16 -17.29 7.43
C MET A 55 6.10 -16.27 8.57
N ALA A 56 7.20 -15.57 8.85
CA ALA A 56 7.22 -14.52 9.86
C ALA A 56 6.28 -13.35 9.50
N VAL A 57 6.28 -12.92 8.22
CA VAL A 57 5.34 -11.88 7.74
C VAL A 57 3.90 -12.39 7.76
N LEU A 58 3.67 -13.66 7.39
CA LEU A 58 2.34 -14.26 7.49
C LEU A 58 1.80 -14.21 8.93
N GLU A 59 2.59 -14.65 9.91
CA GLU A 59 2.18 -14.68 11.31
C GLU A 59 1.91 -13.27 11.86
N GLN A 60 2.77 -12.31 11.51
CA GLN A 60 2.59 -10.90 11.83
C GLN A 60 1.27 -10.36 11.26
N ASP A 61 1.01 -10.57 9.97
CA ASP A 61 -0.18 -10.03 9.29
C ASP A 61 -1.46 -10.69 9.79
N LEU A 62 -1.42 -11.99 10.11
CA LEU A 62 -2.52 -12.68 10.77
C LEU A 62 -2.78 -12.14 12.17
N ALA A 63 -1.74 -11.81 12.94
CA ALA A 63 -1.90 -11.21 14.26
C ALA A 63 -2.52 -9.81 14.16
N ILE A 64 -2.06 -8.98 13.21
CA ILE A 64 -2.65 -7.66 12.93
C ILE A 64 -4.13 -7.79 12.57
N GLY A 65 -4.46 -8.70 11.63
CA GLY A 65 -5.83 -8.89 11.16
C GLY A 65 -6.77 -9.42 12.26
N ARG A 66 -6.32 -10.37 13.08
CA ARG A 66 -7.11 -10.92 14.19
C ARG A 66 -7.32 -9.92 15.32
N GLY A 67 -6.33 -9.07 15.58
CA GLY A 67 -6.39 -8.03 16.61
C GLY A 67 -6.94 -6.69 16.13
N PHE A 68 -7.36 -6.60 14.87
CA PHE A 68 -7.74 -5.33 14.26
C PHE A 68 -8.94 -4.70 14.96
N GLN A 69 -8.82 -3.41 15.25
CA GLN A 69 -9.90 -2.51 15.62
C GLN A 69 -9.77 -1.24 14.78
N PRO A 70 -10.88 -0.68 14.24
CA PRO A 70 -10.83 0.55 13.48
C PRO A 70 -10.16 1.68 14.26
N LEU A 71 -9.22 2.36 13.62
CA LEU A 71 -8.50 3.46 14.23
C LEU A 71 -9.38 4.73 14.25
N PRO A 72 -9.34 5.51 15.35
CA PRO A 72 -10.03 6.79 15.40
C PRO A 72 -9.37 7.81 14.45
N GLY A 73 -10.13 8.85 14.06
CA GLY A 73 -9.67 9.85 13.09
C GLY A 73 -8.32 10.49 13.44
N ALA A 74 -8.11 10.83 14.73
CA ALA A 74 -6.84 11.41 15.19
C ALA A 74 -5.63 10.49 14.94
N GLU A 75 -5.83 9.17 15.05
CA GLU A 75 -4.76 8.20 14.84
C GLU A 75 -4.49 8.00 13.34
N LEU A 76 -5.53 8.05 12.50
CA LEU A 76 -5.37 8.09 11.05
C LEU A 76 -4.56 9.32 10.62
N ASP A 77 -4.83 10.48 11.20
CA ASP A 77 -4.11 11.72 10.90
C ASP A 77 -2.66 11.67 11.38
N ARG A 78 -2.38 11.07 12.54
CA ARG A 78 -1.02 10.82 13.03
C ARG A 78 -0.21 9.97 12.04
N ILE A 79 -0.79 8.89 11.52
CA ILE A 79 -0.13 8.02 10.55
C ILE A 79 0.09 8.75 9.21
N ARG A 80 -0.89 9.53 8.74
CA ARG A 80 -0.73 10.37 7.53
C ARG A 80 0.43 11.36 7.69
N ALA A 81 0.56 11.99 8.86
CA ALA A 81 1.64 12.94 9.12
C ALA A 81 3.03 12.29 9.02
N LYS A 82 3.20 11.08 9.58
CA LYS A 82 4.45 10.29 9.43
C LYS A 82 4.77 9.99 7.96
N ALA A 83 3.75 9.58 7.19
CA ALA A 83 3.91 9.20 5.80
C ALA A 83 4.05 10.39 4.84
N HIS A 84 3.64 11.60 5.25
CA HIS A 84 3.43 12.76 4.36
C HIS A 84 4.61 13.03 3.42
N ARG A 85 5.83 13.11 3.97
CA ARG A 85 7.05 13.41 3.18
C ARG A 85 7.39 12.34 2.15
N HIS A 86 6.89 11.12 2.33
CA HIS A 86 7.14 9.96 1.48
C HIS A 86 5.98 9.71 0.50
N ALA A 87 4.76 10.13 0.84
CA ALA A 87 3.57 9.86 0.05
C ALA A 87 3.24 10.94 -1.00
N TRP A 88 3.80 12.15 -0.91
CA TRP A 88 3.29 13.30 -1.67
C TRP A 88 3.72 13.35 -3.15
N ASP A 89 4.93 12.90 -3.50
CA ASP A 89 5.50 13.09 -4.84
C ASP A 89 5.61 11.79 -5.67
N GLY A 90 5.09 10.68 -5.15
CA GLY A 90 5.04 9.42 -5.87
C GLY A 90 6.41 8.75 -6.10
N ARG A 91 7.51 9.25 -5.52
CA ARG A 91 8.86 8.69 -5.73
C ARG A 91 8.98 7.20 -5.35
N HIS A 92 8.09 6.72 -4.49
CA HIS A 92 8.04 5.32 -4.03
C HIS A 92 7.17 4.41 -4.90
N GLU A 93 6.38 4.98 -5.80
CA GLU A 93 5.49 4.28 -6.73
C GLU A 93 6.24 3.87 -8.00
N ARG A 94 7.33 3.10 -7.85
CA ARG A 94 8.23 2.74 -8.96
C ARG A 94 7.50 2.11 -10.17
N PHE A 95 6.38 1.43 -9.97
CA PHE A 95 5.51 0.97 -11.08
C PHE A 95 4.96 2.07 -12.00
N LYS A 96 4.95 3.34 -11.56
CA LYS A 96 4.43 4.49 -12.31
C LYS A 96 5.52 5.46 -12.74
N VAL A 97 6.66 5.47 -12.05
CA VAL A 97 7.71 6.49 -12.21
C VAL A 97 9.05 5.92 -12.68
N SER A 98 9.12 4.62 -12.98
CA SER A 98 10.32 3.98 -13.50
C SER A 98 9.98 2.84 -14.47
N HIS A 99 11.01 2.27 -15.08
CA HIS A 99 10.90 1.12 -15.98
C HIS A 99 11.34 -0.21 -15.33
N ASP A 100 11.38 -0.26 -14.00
CA ASP A 100 11.95 -1.42 -13.28
C ASP A 100 11.13 -2.69 -13.50
N PHE A 101 9.83 -2.54 -13.67
CA PHE A 101 8.86 -3.63 -13.74
C PHE A 101 8.29 -3.86 -15.14
N GLU A 102 8.88 -3.25 -16.17
CA GLU A 102 8.40 -3.40 -17.54
C GLU A 102 8.61 -4.82 -18.06
N GLY A 103 7.56 -5.39 -18.65
CA GLY A 103 7.66 -6.68 -19.33
C GLY A 103 8.49 -6.58 -20.61
N THR A 104 8.89 -7.73 -21.15
CA THR A 104 9.70 -7.81 -22.39
C THR A 104 9.10 -7.02 -23.55
N GLU A 105 7.79 -7.15 -23.78
CA GLU A 105 7.12 -6.46 -24.89
C GLU A 105 7.05 -4.94 -24.68
N ALA A 106 6.72 -4.49 -23.47
CA ALA A 106 6.73 -3.06 -23.15
C ALA A 106 8.14 -2.46 -23.28
N ARG A 107 9.18 -3.20 -22.89
CA ARG A 107 10.58 -2.78 -23.08
C ARG A 107 10.93 -2.62 -24.56
N LYS A 108 10.52 -3.57 -25.42
CA LYS A 108 10.72 -3.46 -26.88
C LYS A 108 10.01 -2.23 -27.46
N GLU A 109 8.74 -2.03 -27.10
CA GLU A 109 7.92 -0.92 -27.59
C GLU A 109 8.52 0.45 -27.21
N HIS A 110 9.07 0.56 -26.00
CA HIS A 110 9.66 1.79 -25.49
C HIS A 110 11.16 1.93 -25.77
N GLY A 111 11.78 1.02 -26.56
CA GLY A 111 13.20 1.07 -26.90
C GLY A 111 14.14 0.90 -25.69
N LEU A 112 13.67 0.22 -24.64
CA LEU A 112 14.44 -0.03 -23.42
C LEU A 112 15.28 -1.31 -23.56
N PRO A 113 16.41 -1.41 -22.85
CA PRO A 113 17.16 -2.66 -22.75
C PRO A 113 16.26 -3.79 -22.25
N LEU A 114 16.37 -4.98 -22.87
CA LEU A 114 15.71 -6.18 -22.37
C LEU A 114 16.29 -6.52 -21.00
N ALA A 115 15.44 -6.98 -20.08
CA ALA A 115 15.93 -7.53 -18.82
C ALA A 115 16.85 -8.72 -19.14
N ALA A 116 17.97 -8.83 -18.42
CA ALA A 116 18.77 -10.03 -18.47
C ALA A 116 17.95 -11.20 -17.90
N ASP A 117 18.05 -12.35 -18.56
CA ASP A 117 17.42 -13.60 -18.13
C ASP A 117 17.90 -14.06 -16.73
#